data_AF-A0A9P5QRJ1-F1
#
_entry.id   AF-A0A9P5QRJ1-F1
#
_cell.length_a   1.000
_cell.length_b   1.000
_cell.length_c   1.000
_cell.angle_alpha   90.00
_cell.angle_beta   90.00
_cell.angle_gamma   90.00
#
_symmetry.space_group_name_H-M   'P 1'
#
loop_
_entity.id
_entity.type
_entity.pdbx_description
1 polymer ?
#
loop_
_entity_poly.entity_id
_entity_poly.type
_entity_poly.pdbx_seq_one_letter_code
_entity_poly.pdbx_strand_id
1 'polypeptide(L)'
;MVKFLTSSIAVLVMTVATIQAQSTTSSAPPTTSAPATKYPAANQIPPTNSPEVQAWLKEIDLTGAPTIPLHKGNPPACPNPPIPDECYWTCEGCAADDITDCARPNTWGLTFDDGPSVATPALLDYLKGQKLDATFFVIGSNVVQYPQTVVREVAEGHHLASHTWSHHALTTLTNEQIVAEMKWTEKAVMDATGLRLKYMRPPYGDINNRVRFVLKKLGYIPVDWTGDAFDTNDWQLPEKKMTESQVLATFTKSLDAYAASNKSAGFYCLEHDLDSITVGIAQKLIPLGLARNITIASVPVCENDAQPYQSGGTAPMPSVSGVTPNVTSTSTPSSTTAAPGSSSSTGKSGAERKIAGARNVVMAVAGAAVAGLLLA
;
A
#
# COMPACT_ATOMS: atom_id res chain seq x y z
N MET A 1 15.50 50.04 73.59
CA MET A 1 16.18 50.54 72.37
C MET A 1 15.21 50.29 71.20
N VAL A 2 14.36 51.26 70.84
CA VAL A 2 14.57 52.31 69.80
C VAL A 2 14.81 51.65 68.42
N LYS A 3 14.03 51.82 67.35
CA LYS A 3 13.12 52.90 66.91
C LYS A 3 12.11 52.39 65.86
N PHE A 4 10.92 52.98 65.87
CA PHE A 4 9.86 52.89 64.85
C PHE A 4 10.24 53.67 63.58
N LEU A 5 9.73 53.22 62.42
CA LEU A 5 9.50 54.07 61.24
C LEU A 5 8.04 53.92 60.78
N THR A 6 7.33 55.04 60.86
CA THR A 6 6.02 55.31 60.27
C THR A 6 6.17 55.79 58.83
N SER A 7 5.25 55.45 57.93
CA SER A 7 4.81 56.39 56.89
C SER A 7 3.45 56.04 56.31
N SER A 8 2.78 57.09 55.86
CA SER A 8 1.34 57.29 55.83
C SER A 8 0.62 56.68 54.63
N ILE A 9 -0.65 56.33 54.86
CA ILE A 9 -1.67 55.99 53.87
C ILE A 9 -2.18 57.27 53.22
N ALA A 10 -2.18 57.33 51.89
CA ALA A 10 -2.90 58.31 51.10
C ALA A 10 -4.00 57.60 50.30
N VAL A 11 -5.25 57.98 50.58
CA VAL A 11 -6.47 57.53 49.91
C VAL A 11 -6.62 58.31 48.60
N LEU A 12 -6.65 57.62 47.46
CA LEU A 12 -7.03 58.20 46.17
C LEU A 12 -8.44 57.75 45.79
N VAL A 13 -9.37 58.69 45.82
CA VAL A 13 -10.71 58.58 45.27
C VAL A 13 -10.60 58.67 43.74
N MET A 14 -11.11 57.68 43.02
CA MET A 14 -11.38 57.81 41.59
C MET A 14 -12.81 57.39 41.26
N THR A 15 -13.49 58.34 40.65
CA THR A 15 -14.87 58.40 40.15
C THR A 15 -15.15 57.34 39.09
N VAL A 16 -16.35 56.74 39.17
CA VAL A 16 -16.93 55.86 38.15
C VAL A 16 -17.45 56.73 36.99
N ALA A 17 -16.89 56.56 35.80
CA ALA A 17 -17.44 57.10 34.57
C ALA A 17 -18.13 55.98 33.77
N THR A 18 -19.43 56.13 33.55
CA THR A 18 -20.24 55.33 32.63
C THR A 18 -19.88 55.68 31.19
N ILE A 19 -19.51 54.68 30.38
CA ILE A 19 -19.30 54.83 28.93
C ILE A 19 -20.39 54.05 28.20
N GLN A 20 -21.15 54.78 27.38
CA GLN A 20 -22.15 54.27 26.43
C GLN A 20 -21.51 53.39 25.35
N ALA A 21 -22.20 52.30 25.01
CA ALA A 21 -21.86 51.45 23.87
C ALA A 21 -22.07 52.19 22.55
N GLN A 22 -21.02 52.23 21.72
CA GLN A 22 -21.11 52.58 20.30
C GLN A 22 -20.90 51.31 19.47
N SER A 23 -21.87 51.05 18.59
CA SER A 23 -21.85 49.98 17.61
C SER A 23 -20.84 50.26 16.50
N THR A 24 -19.72 49.54 16.50
CA THR A 24 -18.76 49.53 15.38
C THR A 24 -18.90 48.22 14.59
N THR A 25 -19.12 48.36 13.30
CA THR A 25 -19.15 47.31 12.28
C THR A 25 -17.88 46.46 12.33
N SER A 26 -18.04 45.16 12.55
CA SER A 26 -16.96 44.16 12.52
C SER A 26 -16.48 43.94 11.08
N SER A 27 -15.35 44.53 10.71
CA SER A 27 -14.53 44.04 9.61
C SER A 27 -13.74 42.83 10.10
N ALA A 28 -14.04 41.65 9.55
CA ALA A 28 -13.32 40.42 9.87
C ALA A 28 -11.80 40.61 9.71
N PRO A 29 -10.97 40.13 10.66
CA PRO A 29 -9.53 40.13 10.47
C PRO A 29 -9.17 39.21 9.29
N PRO A 30 -8.10 39.51 8.53
CA PRO A 30 -7.61 38.60 7.52
C PRO A 30 -7.26 37.28 8.22
N THR A 31 -7.83 36.18 7.74
CA THR A 31 -7.49 34.83 8.16
C THR A 31 -6.00 34.63 7.96
N THR A 32 -5.23 34.71 9.04
CA THR A 32 -3.84 34.27 9.08
C THR A 32 -3.86 32.79 8.77
N SER A 33 -3.49 32.43 7.53
CA SER A 33 -3.24 31.04 7.17
C SER A 33 -2.25 30.47 8.17
N ALA A 34 -2.62 29.42 8.88
CA ALA A 34 -1.66 28.60 9.61
C ALA A 34 -0.48 28.29 8.67
N PRO A 35 0.77 28.28 9.16
CA PRO A 35 1.90 27.90 8.31
C PRO A 35 1.61 26.54 7.69
N ALA A 36 1.70 26.47 6.35
CA ALA A 36 1.44 25.24 5.61
C ALA A 36 2.34 24.13 6.16
N THR A 37 1.76 23.06 6.69
CA THR A 37 2.49 21.86 7.06
C THR A 37 3.14 21.27 5.80
N LYS A 38 4.37 20.76 5.90
CA LYS A 38 5.11 20.17 4.76
C LYS A 38 4.33 19.06 4.04
N TYR A 39 3.42 18.41 4.76
CA TYR A 39 2.56 17.34 4.28
C TYR A 39 1.09 17.59 4.65
N PRO A 40 0.14 16.97 3.95
CA PRO A 40 -1.28 16.97 4.31
C PRO A 40 -1.52 16.41 5.72
N ALA A 41 -2.74 16.58 6.22
CA ALA A 41 -3.16 15.96 7.48
C ALA A 41 -3.10 14.42 7.38
N ALA A 42 -2.72 13.79 8.50
CA ALA A 42 -2.71 12.33 8.59
C ALA A 42 -4.14 11.77 8.54
N ASN A 43 -4.31 10.59 7.94
CA ASN A 43 -5.58 9.86 7.86
C ASN A 43 -6.74 10.67 7.23
N GLN A 44 -6.43 11.66 6.40
CA GLN A 44 -7.41 12.45 5.65
C GLN A 44 -7.02 12.47 4.17
N ILE A 45 -8.03 12.43 3.29
CA ILE A 45 -7.83 12.54 1.85
C ILE A 45 -7.08 13.85 1.57
N PRO A 46 -5.92 13.81 0.89
CA PRO A 46 -5.17 15.02 0.59
C PRO A 46 -5.98 16.02 -0.26
N PRO A 47 -5.82 17.33 -0.03
CA PRO A 47 -6.49 18.35 -0.83
C PRO A 47 -5.99 18.32 -2.28
N THR A 48 -6.90 18.34 -3.24
CA THR A 48 -6.56 18.31 -4.67
C THR A 48 -6.18 19.68 -5.23
N ASN A 49 -6.43 20.76 -4.49
CA ASN A 49 -6.17 22.14 -4.90
C ASN A 49 -4.81 22.68 -4.43
N SER A 50 -3.95 21.85 -3.82
CA SER A 50 -2.61 22.28 -3.43
C SER A 50 -1.72 22.53 -4.67
N PRO A 51 -0.73 23.44 -4.59
CA PRO A 51 0.20 23.67 -5.70
C PRO A 51 0.91 22.40 -6.18
N GLU A 52 1.28 21.50 -5.26
CA GLU A 52 1.92 20.22 -5.56
C GLU A 52 0.99 19.31 -6.37
N VAL A 53 -0.26 19.12 -5.90
CA VAL A 53 -1.22 18.26 -6.61
C VAL A 53 -1.58 18.86 -7.97
N GLN A 54 -1.75 20.17 -8.06
CA GLN A 54 -1.97 20.85 -9.33
C GLN A 54 -0.78 20.75 -10.29
N ALA A 55 0.45 20.65 -9.79
CA ALA A 55 1.63 20.38 -10.62
C ALA A 55 1.61 18.94 -11.14
N TRP A 56 1.40 17.95 -10.26
CA TRP A 56 1.35 16.54 -10.66
C TRP A 56 0.22 16.26 -11.65
N LEU A 57 -0.96 16.84 -11.46
CA LEU A 57 -2.08 16.67 -12.38
C LEU A 57 -1.80 17.17 -13.80
N LYS A 58 -0.90 18.15 -13.97
CA LYS A 58 -0.49 18.62 -15.31
C LYS A 58 0.41 17.64 -16.04
N GLU A 59 1.06 16.73 -15.32
CA GLU A 59 1.99 15.74 -15.88
C GLU A 59 1.28 14.42 -16.24
N ILE A 60 0.02 14.24 -15.83
CA ILE A 60 -0.71 12.98 -15.96
C ILE A 60 -1.90 13.16 -16.90
N ASP A 61 -1.91 12.42 -18.01
CA ASP A 61 -3.07 12.37 -18.91
C ASP A 61 -4.14 11.39 -18.39
N LEU A 62 -5.22 11.95 -17.85
CA LEU A 62 -6.38 11.22 -17.30
C LEU A 62 -7.59 11.19 -18.25
N THR A 63 -7.47 11.74 -19.46
CA THR A 63 -8.62 11.95 -20.38
C THR A 63 -9.27 10.65 -20.85
N GLY A 64 -8.54 9.54 -20.82
CA GLY A 64 -9.03 8.21 -21.20
C GLY A 64 -9.60 7.36 -20.06
N ALA A 65 -9.77 7.92 -18.86
CA ALA A 65 -10.24 7.14 -17.71
C ALA A 65 -11.67 6.61 -17.95
N PRO A 66 -11.94 5.31 -17.66
CA PRO A 66 -13.30 4.77 -17.70
C PRO A 66 -14.26 5.58 -16.85
N THR A 67 -15.45 5.85 -17.39
CA THR A 67 -16.52 6.57 -16.66
C THR A 67 -17.31 5.57 -15.82
N ILE A 68 -16.78 5.25 -14.63
CA ILE A 68 -17.42 4.40 -13.64
C ILE A 68 -17.88 5.30 -12.46
N PRO A 69 -19.15 5.22 -12.02
CA PRO A 69 -19.64 5.98 -10.88
C PRO A 69 -18.79 5.74 -9.62
N LEU A 70 -18.65 6.78 -8.79
CA LEU A 70 -17.97 6.63 -7.50
C LEU A 70 -18.83 5.80 -6.55
N HIS A 71 -18.21 4.85 -5.87
CA HIS A 71 -18.84 4.10 -4.80
C HIS A 71 -19.02 4.96 -3.54
N LYS A 72 -19.84 4.47 -2.61
CA LYS A 72 -20.15 5.15 -1.34
C LYS A 72 -19.78 4.26 -0.16
N GLY A 73 -19.19 4.86 0.87
CA GLY A 73 -18.73 4.17 2.09
C GLY A 73 -17.21 4.17 2.18
N ASN A 74 -16.68 3.69 3.30
CA ASN A 74 -15.25 3.41 3.46
C ASN A 74 -15.10 2.33 4.56
N PRO A 75 -15.08 1.03 4.21
CA PRO A 75 -15.13 0.47 2.86
C PRO A 75 -16.51 0.63 2.18
N PRO A 76 -16.57 0.67 0.84
CA PRO A 76 -17.82 0.68 0.09
C PRO A 76 -18.54 -0.67 0.12
N ALA A 77 -19.86 -0.63 -0.01
CA ALA A 77 -20.67 -1.84 -0.21
C ALA A 77 -20.73 -2.22 -1.70
N CYS A 78 -20.81 -3.52 -1.99
CA CYS A 78 -20.93 -3.98 -3.36
C CYS A 78 -22.21 -3.47 -4.03
N PRO A 79 -22.11 -2.94 -5.27
CA PRO A 79 -23.26 -2.42 -5.99
C PRO A 79 -24.26 -3.54 -6.30
N ASN A 80 -25.55 -3.24 -6.16
CA ASN A 80 -26.64 -4.13 -6.55
C ASN A 80 -27.71 -3.34 -7.31
N PRO A 81 -27.89 -3.56 -8.64
CA PRO A 81 -27.16 -4.52 -9.46
C PRO A 81 -25.67 -4.14 -9.68
N PRO A 82 -24.80 -5.09 -10.06
CA PRO A 82 -23.40 -4.81 -10.43
C PRO A 82 -23.29 -3.77 -11.55
N ILE A 83 -22.22 -2.96 -11.52
CA ILE A 83 -21.97 -1.94 -12.54
C ILE A 83 -21.31 -2.60 -13.77
N PRO A 84 -21.88 -2.45 -14.98
CA PRO A 84 -21.27 -3.02 -16.19
C PRO A 84 -19.84 -2.55 -16.42
N ASP A 85 -18.98 -3.46 -16.88
CA ASP A 85 -17.57 -3.24 -17.23
C ASP A 85 -16.68 -2.69 -16.09
N GLU A 86 -17.17 -2.71 -14.85
CA GLU A 86 -16.42 -2.21 -13.70
C GLU A 86 -15.21 -3.08 -13.37
N CYS A 87 -15.36 -4.42 -13.47
CA CYS A 87 -14.36 -5.40 -13.03
C CYS A 87 -13.88 -5.10 -11.61
N TYR A 88 -14.78 -5.29 -10.64
CA TYR A 88 -14.52 -4.89 -9.27
C TYR A 88 -13.94 -6.06 -8.47
N TRP A 89 -12.69 -5.95 -8.01
CA TRP A 89 -12.01 -7.05 -7.32
C TRP A 89 -12.74 -7.50 -6.03
N THR A 90 -12.99 -6.58 -5.09
CA THR A 90 -13.63 -6.91 -3.80
C THR A 90 -15.00 -7.58 -3.94
N CYS A 91 -15.76 -7.23 -4.99
CA CYS A 91 -17.14 -7.68 -5.15
C CYS A 91 -17.32 -8.84 -6.11
N GLU A 92 -16.47 -8.96 -7.12
CA GLU A 92 -16.62 -9.91 -8.24
C GLU A 92 -15.41 -10.85 -8.38
N GLY A 93 -14.33 -10.61 -7.62
CA GLY A 93 -13.05 -11.30 -7.81
C GLY A 93 -12.37 -10.96 -9.14
N CYS A 94 -12.78 -9.88 -9.81
CA CYS A 94 -12.25 -9.50 -11.11
C CYS A 94 -10.91 -8.77 -10.95
N ALA A 95 -9.80 -9.47 -11.22
CA ALA A 95 -8.44 -8.97 -11.04
C ALA A 95 -7.81 -8.34 -12.30
N ALA A 96 -8.43 -8.43 -13.49
CA ALA A 96 -7.85 -7.92 -14.74
C ALA A 96 -6.35 -8.29 -14.93
N ASP A 97 -5.44 -7.30 -14.88
CA ASP A 97 -3.98 -7.44 -14.93
C ASP A 97 -3.26 -7.22 -13.58
N ASP A 98 -4.01 -7.22 -12.47
CA ASP A 98 -3.47 -7.12 -11.11
C ASP A 98 -2.73 -8.40 -10.70
N ILE A 99 -1.85 -8.27 -9.70
CA ILE A 99 -1.12 -9.40 -9.12
C ILE A 99 -1.91 -9.92 -7.92
N THR A 100 -2.47 -11.13 -8.02
CA THR A 100 -3.20 -11.80 -6.93
C THR A 100 -2.49 -13.03 -6.37
N ASP A 101 -1.52 -13.57 -7.10
CA ASP A 101 -0.81 -14.80 -6.78
C ASP A 101 0.69 -14.59 -6.98
N CYS A 102 1.50 -15.19 -6.11
CA CYS A 102 2.95 -15.17 -6.27
C CYS A 102 3.34 -16.05 -7.46
N ALA A 103 3.97 -15.48 -8.49
CA ALA A 103 4.32 -16.21 -9.70
C ALA A 103 5.32 -17.36 -9.46
N ARG A 104 6.06 -17.32 -8.34
CA ARG A 104 7.03 -18.34 -7.94
C ARG A 104 6.35 -19.55 -7.27
N PRO A 105 6.51 -20.78 -7.80
CA PRO A 105 5.93 -21.99 -7.21
C PRO A 105 6.36 -22.21 -5.74
N ASN A 106 5.50 -22.82 -4.93
CA ASN A 106 5.76 -23.15 -3.53
C ASN A 106 6.32 -21.98 -2.68
N THR A 107 5.86 -20.76 -2.97
CA THR A 107 6.33 -19.53 -2.31
C THR A 107 5.16 -18.77 -1.67
N TRP A 108 5.36 -18.30 -0.45
CA TRP A 108 4.50 -17.38 0.27
C TRP A 108 5.14 -15.98 0.14
N GLY A 109 4.47 -15.10 -0.60
CA GLY A 109 4.74 -13.67 -0.59
C GLY A 109 4.29 -13.06 0.74
N LEU A 110 5.24 -12.80 1.63
CA LEU A 110 4.99 -12.25 2.96
C LEU A 110 4.82 -10.74 2.87
N THR A 111 3.64 -10.26 3.24
CA THR A 111 3.27 -8.85 3.11
C THR A 111 2.60 -8.32 4.35
N PHE A 112 2.88 -7.05 4.69
CA PHE A 112 2.28 -6.35 5.83
C PHE A 112 1.72 -5.01 5.38
N ASP A 113 0.46 -4.76 5.70
CA ASP A 113 -0.27 -3.53 5.38
C ASP A 113 -0.37 -2.59 6.58
N ASP A 114 -0.71 -1.34 6.29
CA ASP A 114 -1.02 -0.25 7.24
C ASP A 114 0.14 0.31 8.06
N GLY A 115 1.31 -0.31 7.98
CA GLY A 115 2.53 0.20 8.58
C GLY A 115 3.06 1.51 7.98
N PRO A 116 4.13 2.06 8.57
CA PRO A 116 4.74 1.58 9.81
C PRO A 116 3.95 2.01 11.04
N SER A 117 4.08 1.26 12.12
CA SER A 117 3.50 1.52 13.43
C SER A 117 4.59 1.53 14.52
N VAL A 118 4.17 1.73 15.77
CA VAL A 118 5.04 1.56 16.94
C VAL A 118 5.52 0.12 17.13
N ALA A 119 4.82 -0.87 16.55
CA ALA A 119 5.13 -2.29 16.69
C ALA A 119 6.00 -2.84 15.57
N THR A 120 6.04 -2.18 14.39
CA THR A 120 6.87 -2.59 13.24
C THR A 120 8.33 -2.87 13.59
N PRO A 121 9.03 -2.08 14.45
CA PRO A 121 10.40 -2.40 14.83
C PRO A 121 10.59 -3.80 15.46
N ALA A 122 9.61 -4.29 16.21
CA ALA A 122 9.65 -5.63 16.80
C ALA A 122 9.41 -6.73 15.77
N LEU A 123 8.60 -6.46 14.73
CA LEU A 123 8.46 -7.34 13.59
C LEU A 123 9.77 -7.44 12.79
N LEU A 124 10.43 -6.31 12.54
CA LEU A 124 11.74 -6.28 11.86
C LEU A 124 12.80 -7.08 12.63
N ASP A 125 12.87 -6.95 13.96
CA ASP A 125 13.76 -7.76 14.81
C ASP A 125 13.51 -9.27 14.63
N TYR A 126 12.24 -9.67 14.60
CA TYR A 126 11.85 -11.06 14.37
C TYR A 126 12.25 -11.55 12.98
N LEU A 127 11.90 -10.82 11.92
CA LEU A 127 12.20 -11.18 10.53
C LEU A 127 13.70 -11.31 10.30
N LYS A 128 14.49 -10.39 10.84
CA LYS A 128 15.96 -10.47 10.83
C LYS A 128 16.48 -11.73 11.52
N GLY A 129 15.90 -12.10 12.66
CA GLY A 129 16.21 -13.36 13.36
C GLY A 129 15.89 -14.61 12.53
N GLN A 130 14.82 -14.56 11.73
CA GLN A 130 14.43 -15.63 10.80
C GLN A 130 15.17 -15.57 9.45
N LYS A 131 15.93 -14.49 9.17
CA LYS A 131 16.55 -14.20 7.86
C LYS A 131 15.52 -14.18 6.73
N LEU A 132 14.39 -13.53 6.99
CA LEU A 132 13.29 -13.39 6.05
C LEU A 132 13.15 -11.94 5.62
N ASP A 133 12.96 -11.75 4.32
CA ASP A 133 12.57 -10.47 3.72
C ASP A 133 11.05 -10.47 3.49
N ALA A 134 10.43 -9.29 3.55
CA ALA A 134 8.99 -9.09 3.44
C ALA A 134 8.71 -7.88 2.55
N THR A 135 7.44 -7.66 2.21
CA THR A 135 6.97 -6.39 1.61
C THR A 135 6.09 -5.64 2.59
N PHE A 136 6.40 -4.37 2.82
CA PHE A 136 5.60 -3.45 3.63
C PHE A 136 4.83 -2.50 2.71
N PHE A 137 3.50 -2.58 2.73
CA PHE A 137 2.61 -1.64 2.05
C PHE A 137 2.33 -0.48 2.99
N VAL A 138 3.09 0.61 2.82
CA VAL A 138 3.12 1.71 3.79
C VAL A 138 2.08 2.79 3.50
N ILE A 139 1.42 3.26 4.55
CA ILE A 139 0.53 4.43 4.51
C ILE A 139 1.39 5.70 4.55
N GLY A 140 1.17 6.62 3.62
CA GLY A 140 1.98 7.84 3.47
C GLY A 140 2.03 8.72 4.72
N SER A 141 0.92 8.89 5.44
CA SER A 141 0.94 9.64 6.69
C SER A 141 1.72 8.94 7.80
N ASN A 142 1.77 7.61 7.81
CA ASN A 142 2.55 6.83 8.77
C ASN A 142 4.05 6.91 8.47
N VAL A 143 4.44 6.98 7.19
CA VAL A 143 5.83 7.26 6.79
C VAL A 143 6.33 8.59 7.37
N VAL A 144 5.48 9.62 7.39
CA VAL A 144 5.83 10.93 8.00
C VAL A 144 5.98 10.82 9.52
N GLN A 145 5.18 9.97 10.17
CA GLN A 145 5.23 9.75 11.61
C GLN A 145 6.43 8.88 12.04
N TYR A 146 6.79 7.88 11.24
CA TYR A 146 7.82 6.88 11.55
C TYR A 146 8.89 6.76 10.45
N PRO A 147 9.55 7.86 10.03
CA PRO A 147 10.46 7.84 8.89
C PRO A 147 11.69 6.94 9.13
N GLN A 148 12.14 6.81 10.38
CA GLN A 148 13.27 5.95 10.74
C GLN A 148 12.93 4.47 10.60
N THR A 149 11.66 4.08 10.80
CA THR A 149 11.22 2.69 10.61
C THR A 149 11.28 2.31 9.14
N VAL A 150 10.83 3.19 8.24
CA VAL A 150 10.91 2.96 6.78
C VAL A 150 12.35 2.89 6.28
N VAL A 151 13.23 3.75 6.79
CA VAL A 151 14.67 3.67 6.49
C VAL A 151 15.24 2.33 6.94
N ARG A 152 14.82 1.83 8.11
CA ARG A 152 15.25 0.54 8.64
C ARG A 152 14.72 -0.62 7.80
N GLU A 153 13.45 -0.59 7.38
CA GLU A 153 12.85 -1.60 6.49
C GLU A 153 13.73 -1.80 5.24
N VAL A 154 14.09 -0.70 4.56
CA VAL A 154 14.96 -0.75 3.38
C VAL A 154 16.37 -1.25 3.73
N ALA A 155 16.96 -0.73 4.80
CA ALA A 155 18.33 -1.08 5.20
C ALA A 155 18.48 -2.55 5.62
N GLU A 156 17.41 -3.18 6.10
CA GLU A 156 17.38 -4.59 6.49
C GLU A 156 16.97 -5.53 5.34
N GLY A 157 16.74 -5.01 4.12
CA GLY A 157 16.51 -5.80 2.91
C GLY A 157 15.04 -5.99 2.54
N HIS A 158 14.12 -5.40 3.30
CA HIS A 158 12.69 -5.48 3.00
C HIS A 158 12.31 -4.57 1.83
N HIS A 159 11.19 -4.89 1.18
CA HIS A 159 10.66 -4.13 0.06
C HIS A 159 9.55 -3.18 0.53
N LEU A 160 9.55 -1.94 0.03
CA LEU A 160 8.48 -0.98 0.27
C LEU A 160 7.52 -0.93 -0.91
N ALA A 161 6.24 -0.87 -0.61
CA ALA A 161 5.15 -0.64 -1.57
C ALA A 161 4.16 0.38 -0.98
N SER A 162 3.30 0.96 -1.82
CA SER A 162 2.39 2.02 -1.37
C SER A 162 1.06 1.45 -0.89
N HIS A 163 0.51 2.06 0.17
CA HIS A 163 -0.86 1.80 0.63
C HIS A 163 -1.69 3.07 0.76
N THR A 164 -1.53 3.98 -0.19
CA THR A 164 -2.16 5.33 -0.22
C THR A 164 -1.70 6.24 0.93
N TRP A 165 -2.17 7.49 0.92
CA TRP A 165 -1.82 8.46 1.96
C TRP A 165 -2.66 8.27 3.21
N SER A 166 -3.96 8.02 3.03
CA SER A 166 -4.96 8.10 4.09
C SER A 166 -5.78 6.82 4.31
N HIS A 167 -5.49 5.75 3.55
CA HIS A 167 -6.22 4.49 3.61
C HIS A 167 -7.72 4.62 3.25
N HIS A 168 -8.03 5.46 2.27
CA HIS A 168 -9.39 5.54 1.70
C HIS A 168 -9.56 4.57 0.53
N ALA A 169 -10.74 3.96 0.46
CA ALA A 169 -11.19 3.13 -0.65
C ALA A 169 -11.16 3.90 -1.98
N LEU A 170 -10.30 3.50 -2.91
CA LEU A 170 -9.97 4.26 -4.12
C LEU A 170 -11.15 4.42 -5.09
N THR A 171 -12.08 3.48 -5.14
CA THR A 171 -13.24 3.53 -6.01
C THR A 171 -14.26 4.59 -5.59
N THR A 172 -14.15 5.07 -4.35
CA THR A 172 -14.97 6.16 -3.78
C THR A 172 -14.39 7.55 -4.07
N LEU A 173 -13.14 7.61 -4.53
CA LEU A 173 -12.38 8.83 -4.77
C LEU A 173 -12.42 9.24 -6.25
N THR A 174 -12.40 10.55 -6.52
CA THR A 174 -12.18 11.06 -7.89
C THR A 174 -10.77 10.70 -8.38
N ASN A 175 -10.53 10.78 -9.69
CA ASN A 175 -9.22 10.48 -10.24
C ASN A 175 -8.13 11.41 -9.67
N GLU A 176 -8.46 12.67 -9.44
CA GLU A 176 -7.55 13.67 -8.83
C GLU A 176 -7.23 13.34 -7.38
N GLN A 177 -8.21 12.84 -6.62
CA GLN A 177 -8.00 12.38 -5.25
C GLN A 177 -7.09 11.14 -5.22
N ILE A 178 -7.29 10.17 -6.13
CA ILE A 178 -6.38 9.02 -6.26
C ILE A 178 -4.95 9.49 -6.58
N VAL A 179 -4.78 10.44 -7.50
CA VAL A 179 -3.46 11.03 -7.79
C VAL A 179 -2.85 11.64 -6.53
N ALA A 180 -3.64 12.37 -5.74
CA ALA A 180 -3.16 13.00 -4.52
C ALA A 180 -2.75 11.95 -3.45
N GLU A 181 -3.56 10.92 -3.22
CA GLU A 181 -3.26 9.79 -2.33
C GLU A 181 -1.91 9.14 -2.66
N MET A 182 -1.70 8.82 -3.94
CA MET A 182 -0.49 8.13 -4.38
C MET A 182 0.74 9.05 -4.35
N LYS A 183 0.61 10.28 -4.84
CA LYS A 183 1.76 11.19 -4.98
C LYS A 183 2.24 11.77 -3.66
N TRP A 184 1.35 12.01 -2.70
CA TRP A 184 1.80 12.41 -1.35
C TRP A 184 2.53 11.27 -0.63
N THR A 185 2.08 10.03 -0.83
CA THR A 185 2.78 8.84 -0.31
C THR A 185 4.15 8.66 -0.96
N GLU A 186 4.23 8.76 -2.29
CA GLU A 186 5.49 8.76 -3.04
C GLU A 186 6.45 9.83 -2.53
N LYS A 187 5.95 11.05 -2.31
CA LYS A 187 6.76 12.15 -1.79
C LYS A 187 7.31 11.86 -0.38
N ALA A 188 6.49 11.36 0.54
CA ALA A 188 6.95 11.05 1.90
C ALA A 188 8.02 9.96 1.91
N VAL A 189 7.85 8.91 1.11
CA VAL A 189 8.82 7.82 0.99
C VAL A 189 10.10 8.29 0.31
N MET A 190 10.00 9.10 -0.74
CA MET A 190 11.17 9.68 -1.41
C MET A 190 11.95 10.60 -0.47
N ASP A 191 11.26 11.44 0.31
CA ASP A 191 11.90 12.32 1.29
C ASP A 191 12.60 11.52 2.42
N ALA A 192 12.10 10.33 2.78
CA ALA A 192 12.68 9.49 3.83
C ALA A 192 13.82 8.57 3.32
N THR A 193 13.68 8.00 2.12
CA THR A 193 14.52 6.90 1.63
C THR A 193 15.20 7.17 0.30
N GLY A 194 14.74 8.18 -0.45
CA GLY A 194 15.13 8.41 -1.84
C GLY A 194 14.56 7.42 -2.85
N LEU A 195 13.65 6.53 -2.44
CA LEU A 195 13.04 5.53 -3.32
C LEU A 195 11.69 6.00 -3.86
N ARG A 196 11.36 5.54 -5.07
CA ARG A 196 10.08 5.81 -5.73
C ARG A 196 9.31 4.50 -5.94
N LEU A 197 8.17 4.37 -5.29
CA LEU A 197 7.43 3.11 -5.19
C LEU A 197 6.83 2.66 -6.53
N LYS A 198 6.95 1.37 -6.86
CA LYS A 198 6.40 0.76 -8.09
C LYS A 198 5.16 -0.09 -7.82
N TYR A 199 5.13 -0.76 -6.68
CA TYR A 199 4.02 -1.60 -6.27
C TYR A 199 3.12 -0.85 -5.30
N MET A 200 1.83 -1.18 -5.33
CA MET A 200 0.88 -0.71 -4.34
C MET A 200 -0.20 -1.75 -4.08
N ARG A 201 -0.80 -1.69 -2.90
CA ARG A 201 -2.01 -2.45 -2.58
C ARG A 201 -3.16 -1.47 -2.36
N PRO A 202 -4.31 -1.65 -3.01
CA PRO A 202 -5.50 -0.83 -2.74
C PRO A 202 -6.03 -1.11 -1.33
N PRO A 203 -6.30 -0.09 -0.49
CA PRO A 203 -7.02 -0.27 0.77
C PRO A 203 -8.30 -1.08 0.55
N TYR A 204 -8.55 -2.07 1.41
CA TYR A 204 -9.71 -2.98 1.32
C TYR A 204 -9.75 -3.88 0.05
N GLY A 205 -8.66 -3.94 -0.74
CA GLY A 205 -8.70 -4.51 -2.09
C GLY A 205 -9.59 -3.72 -3.05
N ASP A 206 -9.90 -2.46 -2.71
CA ASP A 206 -10.89 -1.64 -3.41
C ASP A 206 -10.35 -1.11 -4.74
N ILE A 207 -10.45 -1.94 -5.78
CA ILE A 207 -9.96 -1.63 -7.12
C ILE A 207 -10.92 -2.07 -8.22
N ASN A 208 -11.13 -1.16 -9.19
CA ASN A 208 -11.89 -1.38 -10.41
C ASN A 208 -11.13 -0.84 -11.63
N ASN A 209 -11.70 -0.99 -12.82
CA ASN A 209 -11.06 -0.56 -14.07
C ASN A 209 -10.71 0.94 -14.12
N ARG A 210 -11.48 1.81 -13.44
CA ARG A 210 -11.15 3.25 -13.34
C ARG A 210 -9.93 3.46 -12.47
N VAL A 211 -9.88 2.81 -11.31
CA VAL A 211 -8.73 2.89 -10.39
C VAL A 211 -7.47 2.33 -11.06
N ARG A 212 -7.54 1.15 -11.68
CA ARG A 212 -6.43 0.55 -12.45
C ARG A 212 -5.87 1.50 -13.50
N PHE A 213 -6.74 2.18 -14.25
CA PHE A 213 -6.32 3.16 -15.24
C PHE A 213 -5.46 4.27 -14.63
N VAL A 214 -5.90 4.86 -13.50
CA VAL A 214 -5.18 5.94 -12.82
C VAL A 214 -3.84 5.43 -12.26
N LEU A 215 -3.83 4.27 -11.60
CA LEU A 215 -2.61 3.66 -11.05
C LEU A 215 -1.58 3.38 -12.15
N LYS A 216 -2.02 2.84 -13.30
CA LYS A 216 -1.16 2.60 -14.45
C LYS A 216 -0.56 3.88 -15.03
N LYS A 217 -1.33 4.97 -15.10
CA LYS A 217 -0.82 6.29 -15.51
C LYS A 217 0.22 6.85 -14.55
N LEU A 218 0.16 6.47 -13.28
CA LEU A 218 1.13 6.83 -12.25
C LEU A 218 2.34 5.88 -12.18
N GLY A 219 2.35 4.80 -12.97
CA GLY A 219 3.41 3.79 -13.01
C GLY A 219 3.33 2.73 -11.90
N TYR A 220 2.19 2.61 -11.22
CA TYR A 220 1.97 1.62 -10.17
C TYR A 220 1.45 0.29 -10.71
N ILE A 221 1.86 -0.80 -10.04
CA ILE A 221 1.36 -2.16 -10.23
C ILE A 221 0.54 -2.54 -8.98
N PRO A 222 -0.77 -2.78 -9.10
CA PRO A 222 -1.60 -3.28 -8.01
C PRO A 222 -1.22 -4.71 -7.61
N VAL A 223 -1.15 -4.96 -6.30
CA VAL A 223 -0.91 -6.27 -5.69
C VAL A 223 -1.96 -6.50 -4.60
N ASP A 224 -2.85 -7.47 -4.81
CA ASP A 224 -3.82 -7.91 -3.82
C ASP A 224 -3.27 -9.15 -3.07
N TRP A 225 -4.15 -10.02 -2.59
CA TRP A 225 -3.80 -11.27 -1.93
C TRP A 225 -4.54 -12.46 -2.56
N THR A 226 -4.09 -13.67 -2.24
CA THR A 226 -4.60 -14.90 -2.87
C THR A 226 -5.92 -15.35 -2.26
N GLY A 227 -6.98 -14.59 -2.54
CA GLY A 227 -8.34 -14.84 -2.08
C GLY A 227 -8.50 -14.94 -0.55
N ASP A 228 -9.73 -15.20 -0.11
CA ASP A 228 -10.07 -15.24 1.33
C ASP A 228 -9.32 -16.30 2.12
N ALA A 229 -8.78 -17.32 1.46
CA ALA A 229 -8.00 -18.38 2.12
C ALA A 229 -6.70 -17.84 2.72
N PHE A 230 -6.12 -16.78 2.14
CA PHE A 230 -4.88 -16.16 2.57
C PHE A 230 -5.08 -14.72 3.06
N ASP A 231 -6.31 -14.37 3.44
CA ASP A 231 -6.60 -13.27 4.36
C ASP A 231 -6.57 -13.79 5.80
N THR A 232 -5.61 -13.33 6.60
CA THR A 232 -5.45 -13.82 7.98
C THR A 232 -6.55 -13.34 8.91
N ASN A 233 -7.26 -12.28 8.56
CA ASN A 233 -8.19 -11.59 9.45
C ASN A 233 -7.56 -11.17 10.80
N ASP A 234 -6.25 -10.96 10.84
CA ASP A 234 -5.50 -10.54 12.03
C ASP A 234 -5.98 -9.20 12.59
N TRP A 235 -6.42 -8.28 11.74
CA TRP A 235 -7.04 -7.00 12.09
C TRP A 235 -8.30 -7.15 12.96
N GLN A 236 -8.93 -8.33 13.00
CA GLN A 236 -10.08 -8.61 13.87
C GLN A 236 -9.67 -8.92 15.33
N LEU A 237 -8.39 -9.17 15.61
CA LEU A 237 -7.89 -9.50 16.95
C LEU A 237 -7.95 -8.32 17.92
N PRO A 238 -7.46 -7.10 17.57
CA PRO A 238 -7.59 -5.94 18.47
C PRO A 238 -9.05 -5.60 18.78
N GLU A 239 -9.95 -5.83 17.81
CA GLU A 239 -11.39 -5.62 17.95
C GLU A 239 -12.11 -6.75 18.71
N LYS A 240 -11.40 -7.83 19.05
CA LYS A 240 -11.94 -9.04 19.70
C LYS A 240 -13.08 -9.70 18.91
N LYS A 241 -13.11 -9.50 17.60
CA LYS A 241 -14.04 -10.19 16.68
C LYS A 241 -13.54 -11.60 16.33
N MET A 242 -12.23 -11.80 16.39
CA MET A 242 -11.59 -13.11 16.35
C MET A 242 -10.64 -13.30 17.54
N THR A 243 -10.38 -14.56 17.86
CA THR A 243 -9.33 -14.98 18.80
C THR A 243 -8.09 -15.45 18.04
N GLU A 244 -6.94 -15.39 18.69
CA GLU A 244 -5.68 -15.90 18.12
C GLU A 244 -5.81 -17.35 17.63
N SER A 245 -6.48 -18.21 18.41
CA SER A 245 -6.70 -19.62 18.05
C SER A 245 -7.53 -19.76 16.76
N GLN A 246 -8.52 -18.88 16.54
CA GLN A 246 -9.31 -18.90 15.30
C GLN A 246 -8.46 -18.48 14.09
N VAL A 247 -7.65 -17.43 14.21
CA VAL A 247 -6.74 -17.01 13.13
C VAL A 247 -5.75 -18.13 12.80
N LEU A 248 -5.08 -18.70 13.81
CA LEU A 248 -4.15 -19.80 13.64
C LEU A 248 -4.81 -21.03 12.99
N ALA A 249 -6.02 -21.40 13.43
CA ALA A 249 -6.74 -22.56 12.89
C ALA A 249 -7.15 -22.35 11.43
N THR A 250 -7.70 -21.18 11.09
CA THR A 250 -8.09 -20.86 9.71
C THR A 250 -6.88 -20.85 8.79
N PHE A 251 -5.80 -20.18 9.18
CA PHE A 251 -4.59 -20.12 8.37
C PHE A 251 -3.90 -21.48 8.23
N THR A 252 -3.85 -22.28 9.30
CA THR A 252 -3.36 -23.66 9.26
C THR A 252 -4.11 -24.49 8.22
N LYS A 253 -5.44 -24.38 8.19
CA LYS A 253 -6.27 -25.08 7.21
C LYS A 253 -5.95 -24.65 5.78
N SER A 254 -5.75 -23.36 5.52
CA SER A 254 -5.35 -22.85 4.21
C SER A 254 -3.98 -23.37 3.79
N LEU A 255 -3.01 -23.35 4.70
CA LEU A 255 -1.67 -23.90 4.45
C LEU A 255 -1.68 -25.40 4.20
N ASP A 256 -2.52 -26.17 4.90
CA ASP A 256 -2.66 -27.62 4.68
C ASP A 256 -3.28 -27.93 3.31
N ALA A 257 -4.32 -27.19 2.93
CA ALA A 257 -4.93 -27.30 1.61
C ALA A 257 -3.92 -26.97 0.50
N TYR A 258 -3.16 -25.89 0.67
CA TYR A 258 -2.08 -25.53 -0.26
C TYR A 258 -0.95 -26.56 -0.28
N ALA A 259 -0.57 -27.10 0.88
CA ALA A 259 0.47 -28.12 0.99
C ALA A 259 0.09 -29.42 0.26
N ALA A 260 -1.20 -29.75 0.23
CA ALA A 260 -1.75 -30.90 -0.50
C ALA A 260 -1.96 -30.64 -2.01
N SER A 261 -1.84 -29.39 -2.46
CA SER A 261 -1.96 -29.02 -3.87
C SER A 261 -0.70 -29.36 -4.67
N ASN A 262 -0.73 -29.10 -5.98
CA ASN A 262 0.46 -29.24 -6.83
C ASN A 262 1.50 -28.10 -6.65
N LYS A 263 1.17 -27.06 -5.86
CA LYS A 263 2.04 -25.91 -5.56
C LYS A 263 2.63 -25.24 -6.81
N SER A 264 1.88 -25.27 -7.92
CA SER A 264 2.32 -24.77 -9.22
C SER A 264 2.43 -23.24 -9.31
N ALA A 265 1.80 -22.54 -8.38
CA ALA A 265 1.98 -21.12 -8.09
C ALA A 265 2.23 -20.94 -6.59
N GLY A 266 2.76 -19.78 -6.22
CA GLY A 266 2.79 -19.30 -4.85
C GLY A 266 1.51 -18.57 -4.48
N PHE A 267 1.47 -18.02 -3.26
CA PHE A 267 0.36 -17.19 -2.77
C PHE A 267 0.88 -15.93 -2.07
N TYR A 268 0.06 -14.89 -2.05
CA TYR A 268 0.24 -13.70 -1.21
C TYR A 268 -0.69 -13.78 0.00
N CYS A 269 -0.15 -13.45 1.17
CA CYS A 269 -0.91 -13.42 2.43
C CYS A 269 -1.14 -11.98 2.86
N LEU A 270 -2.38 -11.65 3.20
CA LEU A 270 -2.73 -10.37 3.81
C LEU A 270 -2.57 -10.46 5.33
N GLU A 271 -1.62 -9.70 5.84
CA GLU A 271 -1.32 -9.46 7.26
C GLU A 271 -1.11 -7.97 7.47
N HIS A 272 -1.16 -7.51 8.71
CA HIS A 272 -0.97 -6.11 9.07
C HIS A 272 0.07 -5.96 10.19
N ASP A 273 0.85 -4.89 10.16
CA ASP A 273 1.79 -4.55 11.24
C ASP A 273 1.28 -3.36 12.09
N LEU A 274 -0.03 -3.32 12.33
CA LEU A 274 -0.77 -2.24 13.00
C LEU A 274 -0.34 -1.99 14.44
N ASP A 275 -0.14 -3.06 15.21
CA ASP A 275 0.09 -3.01 16.65
C ASP A 275 0.80 -4.29 17.15
N SER A 276 1.02 -4.36 18.47
CA SER A 276 1.68 -5.53 19.08
C SER A 276 0.87 -6.83 18.98
N ILE A 277 -0.45 -6.76 18.78
CA ILE A 277 -1.33 -7.94 18.68
C ILE A 277 -1.18 -8.56 17.30
N THR A 278 -1.31 -7.74 16.25
CA THR A 278 -1.16 -8.13 14.84
C THR A 278 0.28 -8.61 14.54
N VAL A 279 1.30 -7.88 15.02
CA VAL A 279 2.70 -8.37 14.96
C VAL A 279 2.87 -9.70 15.71
N GLY A 280 2.23 -9.85 16.87
CA GLY A 280 2.32 -11.07 17.68
C GLY A 280 1.73 -12.31 16.99
N ILE A 281 0.65 -12.17 16.23
CA ILE A 281 0.09 -13.28 15.45
C ILE A 281 0.94 -13.58 14.21
N ALA A 282 1.48 -12.58 13.50
CA ALA A 282 2.36 -12.79 12.36
C ALA A 282 3.58 -13.66 12.71
N GLN A 283 4.19 -13.39 13.88
CA GLN A 283 5.31 -14.17 14.43
C GLN A 283 4.97 -15.66 14.71
N LYS A 284 3.67 -15.98 14.81
CA LYS A 284 3.15 -17.35 15.00
C LYS A 284 2.71 -18.00 13.69
N LEU A 285 2.29 -17.22 12.69
CA LEU A 285 1.91 -17.72 11.37
C LEU A 285 3.12 -18.16 10.55
N ILE A 286 4.20 -17.38 10.56
CA ILE A 286 5.43 -17.65 9.80
C ILE A 286 5.98 -19.08 10.04
N PRO A 287 6.14 -19.56 11.29
CA PRO A 287 6.60 -20.93 11.56
C PRO A 287 5.70 -22.02 10.95
N LEU A 288 4.39 -21.78 10.80
CA LEU A 288 3.47 -22.74 10.20
C LEU A 288 3.76 -22.96 8.71
N GLY A 289 4.12 -21.90 7.98
CA GLY A 289 4.53 -21.99 6.58
C GLY A 289 5.87 -22.72 6.44
N LEU A 290 6.86 -22.33 7.25
CA LEU A 290 8.19 -22.95 7.25
C LEU A 290 8.14 -24.45 7.55
N ALA A 291 7.31 -24.87 8.52
CA ALA A 291 7.12 -26.29 8.85
C ALA A 291 6.56 -27.14 7.69
N ARG A 292 5.98 -26.50 6.67
CA ARG A 292 5.43 -27.14 5.45
C ARG A 292 6.38 -27.05 4.26
N ASN A 293 7.64 -26.66 4.49
CA ASN A 293 8.65 -26.44 3.45
C ASN A 293 8.18 -25.44 2.37
N ILE A 294 7.45 -24.40 2.78
CA ILE A 294 7.04 -23.30 1.90
C ILE A 294 8.13 -22.24 1.95
N THR A 295 8.56 -21.76 0.79
CA THR A 295 9.53 -20.66 0.70
C THR A 295 8.83 -19.37 1.10
N ILE A 296 9.44 -18.50 1.91
CA ILE A 296 8.89 -17.19 2.24
C ILE A 296 9.74 -16.13 1.56
N ALA A 297 9.09 -15.14 0.92
CA ALA A 297 9.77 -14.12 0.15
C ALA A 297 8.96 -12.81 0.05
N SER A 298 9.60 -11.74 -0.42
CA SER A 298 8.95 -10.46 -0.74
C SER A 298 8.30 -10.47 -2.13
N VAL A 299 7.42 -9.50 -2.41
CA VAL A 299 6.76 -9.32 -3.72
C VAL A 299 7.74 -9.32 -4.89
N PRO A 300 8.87 -8.56 -4.88
CA PRO A 300 9.81 -8.58 -5.99
C PRO A 300 10.42 -9.96 -6.26
N VAL A 301 10.60 -10.79 -5.22
CA VAL A 301 11.13 -12.15 -5.36
C VAL A 301 10.10 -13.12 -5.93
N CYS A 302 8.83 -12.92 -5.57
CA CYS A 302 7.69 -13.62 -6.17
C CYS A 302 7.55 -13.30 -7.66
N GLU A 303 7.71 -12.03 -8.03
CA GLU A 303 7.55 -11.54 -9.40
C GLU A 303 8.85 -11.59 -10.24
N ASN A 304 9.95 -12.06 -9.64
CA ASN A 304 11.29 -12.06 -10.26
C ASN A 304 11.68 -10.67 -10.80
N ASP A 305 11.35 -9.61 -10.05
CA ASP A 305 11.63 -8.22 -10.41
C ASP A 305 12.91 -7.71 -9.74
N ALA A 306 13.96 -7.56 -10.56
CA ALA A 306 15.24 -7.04 -10.09
C ALA A 306 15.24 -5.51 -9.93
N GLN A 307 14.19 -4.81 -10.35
CA GLN A 307 14.06 -3.35 -10.29
C GLN A 307 12.66 -2.96 -9.77
N PRO A 308 12.41 -3.19 -8.47
CA PRO A 308 11.07 -3.07 -7.88
C PRO A 308 10.67 -1.65 -7.49
N TYR A 309 11.44 -0.65 -7.91
CA TYR A 309 11.15 0.77 -7.72
C TYR A 309 11.12 1.47 -9.09
N GLN A 310 10.35 2.54 -9.19
CA GLN A 310 10.31 3.37 -10.39
C GLN A 310 11.62 4.15 -10.55
N SER A 311 11.96 4.51 -11.80
CA SER A 311 13.06 5.44 -12.07
C SER A 311 12.80 6.83 -11.49
N GLY A 312 13.88 7.57 -11.22
CA GLY A 312 13.80 8.93 -10.69
C GLY A 312 13.84 9.03 -9.16
N GLY A 313 14.10 7.90 -8.47
CA GLY A 313 14.58 7.93 -7.08
C GLY A 313 15.94 8.63 -6.97
N THR A 314 16.23 9.17 -5.79
CA THR A 314 17.50 9.81 -5.45
C THR A 314 18.49 8.84 -4.79
N ALA A 315 18.02 7.68 -4.33
CA ALA A 315 18.84 6.62 -3.77
C ALA A 315 19.19 5.53 -4.81
N PRO A 316 20.35 4.85 -4.67
CA PRO A 316 20.64 3.65 -5.44
C PRO A 316 19.57 2.57 -5.22
N MET A 317 19.24 1.83 -6.28
CA MET A 317 18.31 0.71 -6.20
C MET A 317 18.84 -0.36 -5.21
N PRO A 318 18.08 -0.71 -4.16
CA PRO A 318 18.46 -1.79 -3.26
C PRO A 318 18.58 -3.12 -4.02
N SER A 319 19.57 -3.94 -3.67
CA SER A 319 19.66 -5.29 -4.21
C SER A 319 18.52 -6.15 -3.69
N VAL A 320 17.81 -6.84 -4.57
CA VAL A 320 16.77 -7.79 -4.19
C VAL A 320 17.37 -9.18 -4.06
N SER A 321 17.56 -9.64 -2.82
CA SER A 321 18.01 -11.00 -2.51
C SER A 321 17.01 -12.03 -3.06
N GLY A 322 17.48 -13.06 -3.78
CA GLY A 322 16.61 -14.14 -4.28
C GLY A 322 15.98 -13.89 -5.67
N VAL A 323 16.26 -12.75 -6.30
CA VAL A 323 16.01 -12.52 -7.73
C VAL A 323 17.29 -12.80 -8.52
N THR A 324 17.20 -13.65 -9.55
CA THR A 324 18.32 -13.82 -10.50
C THR A 324 18.28 -12.68 -11.51
N PRO A 325 19.34 -11.87 -11.65
CA PRO A 325 19.38 -10.86 -12.70
C PRO A 325 19.29 -11.56 -14.05
N ASN A 326 18.28 -11.24 -14.86
CA ASN A 326 18.27 -11.66 -16.25
C ASN A 326 19.32 -10.81 -16.99
N VAL A 327 20.58 -11.24 -16.96
CA VAL A 327 21.66 -10.59 -17.70
C VAL A 327 21.47 -10.93 -19.18
N THR A 328 20.60 -10.20 -19.86
CA THR A 328 20.72 -10.03 -21.32
C THR A 328 21.71 -8.89 -21.57
N SER A 329 22.98 -9.11 -21.22
CA SER A 329 24.06 -8.22 -21.66
C SER A 329 24.52 -8.68 -23.04
N THR A 330 23.94 -8.12 -24.09
CA THR A 330 24.58 -8.10 -25.41
C THR A 330 25.71 -7.08 -25.39
N SER A 331 26.84 -7.46 -24.76
CA SER A 331 28.12 -6.80 -24.96
C SER A 331 29.03 -7.76 -25.71
N THR A 332 28.97 -7.69 -27.04
CA THR A 332 29.89 -8.40 -27.93
C THR A 332 31.28 -7.78 -27.79
N PRO A 333 32.34 -8.55 -27.46
CA PRO A 333 33.70 -8.06 -27.61
C PRO A 333 34.03 -8.04 -29.10
N SER A 334 34.33 -6.87 -29.64
CA SER A 334 34.89 -6.74 -30.99
C SER A 334 36.27 -7.37 -31.02
N SER A 335 36.44 -8.45 -31.78
CA SER A 335 37.75 -8.94 -32.22
C SER A 335 37.75 -9.06 -33.74
N THR A 336 38.64 -8.28 -34.35
CA THR A 336 38.95 -8.24 -35.77
C THR A 336 39.79 -9.44 -36.18
N THR A 337 39.30 -10.24 -37.14
CA THR A 337 40.17 -10.93 -38.12
C THR A 337 39.39 -11.32 -39.38
N ALA A 338 40.07 -11.24 -40.52
CA ALA A 338 39.53 -11.26 -41.87
C ALA A 338 39.21 -12.67 -42.44
N ALA A 339 38.44 -12.63 -43.53
CA ALA A 339 37.75 -13.66 -44.36
C ALA A 339 38.66 -14.76 -45.01
N PRO A 340 38.20 -15.65 -45.96
CA PRO A 340 36.88 -15.75 -46.66
C PRO A 340 36.32 -17.19 -46.94
N GLY A 341 35.07 -17.29 -47.44
CA GLY A 341 34.56 -18.52 -48.09
C GLY A 341 33.04 -18.68 -48.30
N SER A 342 32.56 -18.26 -49.49
CA SER A 342 31.47 -18.76 -50.36
C SER A 342 30.08 -19.26 -49.88
N SER A 343 29.07 -18.68 -50.55
CA SER A 343 27.89 -19.27 -51.25
C SER A 343 26.60 -19.70 -50.50
N SER A 344 25.54 -18.92 -50.79
CA SER A 344 24.14 -19.27 -51.17
C SER A 344 23.32 -20.26 -50.33
N SER A 345 22.16 -19.83 -49.81
CA SER A 345 20.87 -19.86 -50.54
C SER A 345 19.66 -19.54 -49.63
N THR A 346 18.74 -18.74 -50.19
CA THR A 346 17.27 -18.66 -50.02
C THR A 346 16.53 -19.30 -48.83
N GLY A 347 15.64 -18.51 -48.20
CA GLY A 347 14.47 -19.04 -47.48
C GLY A 347 13.68 -17.98 -46.71
N LYS A 348 12.65 -17.39 -47.33
CA LYS A 348 11.58 -16.64 -46.64
C LYS A 348 10.65 -17.64 -45.94
N SER A 349 10.32 -17.43 -44.68
CA SER A 349 8.92 -17.49 -44.22
C SER A 349 8.75 -16.72 -42.91
N GLY A 350 7.74 -15.85 -42.88
CA GLY A 350 7.18 -15.31 -41.66
C GLY A 350 6.23 -16.33 -41.04
N ALA A 351 6.15 -16.32 -39.72
CA ALA A 351 5.08 -16.97 -38.99
C ALA A 351 4.82 -16.18 -37.69
N GLU A 352 3.76 -15.38 -37.74
CA GLU A 352 3.02 -14.91 -36.57
C GLU A 352 2.60 -16.13 -35.72
N ARG A 353 2.84 -16.07 -34.40
CA ARG A 353 2.22 -17.00 -33.45
C ARG A 353 1.07 -16.30 -32.73
N LYS A 354 -0.13 -16.75 -33.05
CA LYS A 354 -1.36 -16.55 -32.30
C LYS A 354 -1.21 -17.06 -30.86
N ILE A 355 -1.64 -16.24 -29.92
CA ILE A 355 -1.92 -16.61 -28.53
C ILE A 355 -3.26 -17.36 -28.53
N ALA A 356 -3.25 -18.59 -28.01
CA ALA A 356 -4.46 -19.34 -27.71
C ALA A 356 -4.62 -19.39 -26.19
N GLY A 357 -5.65 -18.68 -25.70
CA GLY A 357 -6.17 -18.84 -24.35
C GLY A 357 -7.14 -20.02 -24.28
N ALA A 358 -7.13 -20.68 -23.13
CA ALA A 358 -8.32 -21.23 -22.46
C ALA A 358 -7.85 -21.84 -21.13
N ARG A 359 -8.32 -21.28 -20.00
CA ARG A 359 -8.32 -21.98 -18.72
C ARG A 359 -9.74 -21.95 -18.16
N ASN A 360 -10.20 -23.14 -17.81
CA ASN A 360 -11.53 -23.44 -17.31
C ASN A 360 -11.75 -22.80 -15.94
N VAL A 361 -12.87 -22.12 -15.81
CA VAL A 361 -13.43 -21.62 -14.55
C VAL A 361 -14.00 -22.82 -13.78
N VAL A 362 -13.51 -23.04 -12.56
CA VAL A 362 -14.19 -23.88 -11.57
C VAL A 362 -15.04 -22.94 -10.72
N MET A 363 -16.36 -23.04 -10.88
CA MET A 363 -17.36 -22.37 -10.04
C MET A 363 -17.20 -22.79 -8.58
N ALA A 364 -16.91 -21.84 -7.69
CA ALA A 364 -17.06 -22.01 -6.26
C ALA A 364 -18.50 -21.59 -5.85
N VAL A 365 -19.16 -22.47 -5.10
CA VAL A 365 -20.53 -22.31 -4.61
C VAL A 365 -20.53 -21.32 -3.43
N ALA A 366 -21.37 -20.30 -3.51
CA ALA A 366 -21.60 -19.31 -2.47
C ALA A 366 -22.08 -19.96 -1.16
N GLY A 367 -21.34 -19.73 -0.07
CA GLY A 367 -21.75 -20.06 1.30
C GLY A 367 -22.53 -18.89 1.91
N ALA A 368 -23.76 -19.17 2.34
CA ALA A 368 -24.73 -18.21 2.85
C ALA A 368 -24.29 -17.52 4.15
N ALA A 369 -24.54 -16.20 4.21
CA ALA A 369 -24.53 -15.41 5.43
C ALA A 369 -25.68 -15.86 6.37
N VAL A 370 -25.34 -16.21 7.61
CA VAL A 370 -26.33 -16.46 8.66
C VAL A 370 -26.57 -15.15 9.42
N ALA A 371 -27.72 -14.54 9.16
CA ALA A 371 -28.27 -13.46 9.98
C ALA A 371 -28.80 -14.06 11.29
N GLY A 372 -28.15 -13.72 12.41
CA GLY A 372 -28.63 -14.03 13.76
C GLY A 372 -29.64 -12.99 14.23
N LEU A 373 -30.92 -13.32 14.09
CA LEU A 373 -32.04 -12.65 14.75
C LEU A 373 -32.12 -13.15 16.22
N LEU A 374 -32.07 -12.26 17.20
CA LEU A 374 -32.47 -12.59 18.57
C LEU A 374 -33.27 -11.43 19.16
N LEU A 375 -34.57 -11.70 19.30
CA LEU A 375 -35.53 -11.01 20.14
C LEU A 375 -35.21 -11.30 21.61
N ALA A 376 -35.00 -10.25 22.41
CA ALA A 376 -35.53 -10.04 23.77
C ALA A 376 -35.24 -8.59 24.19
#